data_AF-A0A7W4ZSE0-F1
#
_entry.id   AF-A0A7W4ZSE0-F1
#
_cell.length_a   1.000
_cell.length_b   1.000
_cell.length_c   1.000
_cell.angle_alpha   90.00
_cell.angle_beta   90.00
_cell.angle_gamma   90.00
#
_symmetry.space_group_name_H-M   'P 1'
#
loop_
_entity.id
_entity.type
_entity.pdbx_description
1 polymer ?
#
loop_
_entity_poly.entity_id
_entity_poly.type
_entity_poly.pdbx_seq_one_letter_code
_entity_poly.pdbx_strand_id
1 'polypeptide(L)'
;MDAPTTTSADNGTSGGGGGWFTPRKKPTTPDSEPGTPEGRRPAAIRPVGRPSAAPETPADGTAVPPTSTTGGASTGGPEQGREPPEAIPTPAPLAAQHASSPAAASVAAASSAGPAPTALTPAPFASTAPSATGPDELRVPAQRHTPVSAPGQAASAPAREASPDAILIRRAMAEVAPVAEKVTSYFYALLFVRYPDLRPLFPAAMDTQRDRLLKALLTAAEHIDNTDVLVDYLQNLGRGHRKYGTRAEHYPAVGECLIGALSKYAAEVWNEEMEAAWVRAYTTISQVMIDAAATDELRAPAWWYAEVVTHDLRTPDVAVITVRPDQPYPFLAGQYTSVETPWWPRIWRHYSFASAPRSDGLLSFHVKAVPAGWVSNALVHRARPGDIIRLGPPAGAMTVDHTTDSGLLCVGGGTGIAPIKALVEDVAEHGDRRSVEVFYGARTDHDLYDIDTMLRLQQSHPWLAVRAIIDQQAHQQLPDAIRAYGPWDEFDAYLSGPPGMIRSGVDALRDVGIPSDRIRHDSVEELVAAGS
;
A
#
# COMPACT_ATOMS: atom_id res chain seq x y z
N MET A 1 -32.61 -21.32 -43.55
CA MET A 1 -32.86 -20.28 -44.55
C MET A 1 -31.52 -19.77 -45.01
N ASP A 2 -31.30 -19.93 -46.29
CA ASP A 2 -30.06 -19.80 -47.02
C ASP A 2 -29.49 -18.39 -47.05
N ALA A 3 -28.19 -18.33 -47.34
CA ALA A 3 -27.41 -17.15 -47.66
C ALA A 3 -27.99 -16.33 -48.84
N PRO A 4 -27.38 -15.18 -49.14
CA PRO A 4 -26.55 -15.25 -50.34
C PRO A 4 -25.20 -14.52 -50.26
N THR A 5 -24.28 -15.13 -51.00
CA THR A 5 -22.94 -14.72 -51.42
C THR A 5 -23.01 -13.79 -52.65
N THR A 6 -22.14 -12.78 -52.72
CA THR A 6 -21.66 -12.14 -53.98
C THR A 6 -20.21 -11.67 -53.73
N THR A 7 -19.18 -12.39 -54.19
CA THR A 7 -18.44 -12.29 -55.47
C THR A 7 -17.64 -11.00 -55.71
N SER A 8 -16.34 -11.25 -55.93
CA SER A 8 -15.16 -10.45 -56.28
C SER A 8 -15.27 -9.41 -57.40
N ALA A 9 -14.45 -8.35 -57.31
CA ALA A 9 -13.79 -7.72 -58.45
C ALA A 9 -12.44 -7.08 -58.04
N ASP A 10 -11.39 -7.46 -58.74
CA ASP A 10 -10.03 -6.89 -58.78
C ASP A 10 -10.01 -5.55 -59.54
N ASN A 11 -9.18 -4.59 -59.08
CA ASN A 11 -8.21 -3.82 -59.90
C ASN A 11 -7.62 -2.60 -59.15
N GLY A 12 -6.28 -2.46 -59.19
CA GLY A 12 -5.66 -1.18 -59.57
C GLY A 12 -4.99 -0.30 -58.50
N THR A 13 -3.73 -0.62 -58.18
CA THR A 13 -2.52 0.24 -58.14
C THR A 13 -2.57 1.72 -57.70
N SER A 14 -1.77 2.07 -56.69
CA SER A 14 -0.66 3.07 -56.68
C SER A 14 -0.59 4.04 -55.49
N GLY A 15 0.64 4.27 -55.00
CA GLY A 15 1.06 5.32 -54.06
C GLY A 15 0.97 4.89 -52.58
N GLY A 16 2.03 4.76 -51.78
CA GLY A 16 3.32 5.44 -51.76
C GLY A 16 3.43 6.15 -50.40
N GLY A 17 4.24 5.62 -49.48
CA GLY A 17 4.46 6.23 -48.15
C GLY A 17 5.35 5.34 -47.29
N GLY A 18 6.65 5.65 -47.27
CA GLY A 18 7.70 4.80 -46.70
C GLY A 18 7.68 4.70 -45.18
N GLY A 19 7.86 3.47 -44.69
CA GLY A 19 8.21 3.20 -43.30
C GLY A 19 9.65 3.61 -43.02
N TRP A 20 9.84 4.57 -42.13
CA TRP A 20 11.13 4.88 -41.52
C TRP A 20 11.33 3.93 -40.34
N PHE A 21 12.26 2.98 -40.50
CA PHE A 21 13.19 2.41 -39.50
C PHE A 21 13.71 1.07 -40.04
N THR A 22 14.87 1.08 -40.69
CA THR A 22 15.68 -0.14 -40.88
C THR A 22 17.16 0.23 -41.02
N PRO A 23 18.05 -0.28 -40.16
CA PRO A 23 19.48 -0.26 -40.45
C PRO A 23 19.89 -1.57 -41.15
N ARG A 24 20.61 -1.47 -42.27
CA ARG A 24 21.35 -2.59 -42.87
C ARG A 24 22.85 -2.28 -42.86
N LYS A 25 23.64 -3.22 -42.34
CA LYS A 25 24.67 -3.94 -43.13
C LYS A 25 25.31 -5.08 -42.31
N LYS A 26 25.29 -6.29 -42.86
CA LYS A 26 26.26 -7.38 -42.65
C LYS A 26 27.34 -7.29 -43.75
N PRO A 27 28.46 -8.01 -43.60
CA PRO A 27 28.87 -8.85 -44.73
C PRO A 27 29.29 -10.29 -44.35
N THR A 28 28.75 -11.22 -45.16
CA THR A 28 29.30 -12.47 -45.75
C THR A 28 29.93 -13.58 -44.91
N THR A 29 29.26 -14.74 -44.94
CA THR A 29 29.78 -16.13 -44.83
C THR A 29 30.29 -16.65 -46.18
N PRO A 30 31.04 -17.77 -46.19
CA PRO A 30 30.50 -18.94 -46.90
C PRO A 30 30.63 -20.28 -46.15
N ASP A 31 29.52 -21.02 -46.21
CA ASP A 31 29.25 -22.47 -46.23
C ASP A 31 30.26 -23.50 -45.70
N SER A 32 29.78 -24.33 -44.76
CA SER A 32 29.76 -25.80 -44.88
C SER A 32 29.03 -26.45 -43.68
N GLU A 33 27.90 -27.11 -43.94
CA GLU A 33 27.31 -28.19 -43.10
C GLU A 33 27.75 -29.56 -43.69
N PRO A 34 27.58 -30.73 -43.02
CA PRO A 34 26.71 -31.01 -41.85
C PRO A 34 27.34 -31.90 -40.74
N GLY A 35 26.66 -31.99 -39.59
CA GLY A 35 26.89 -33.06 -38.60
C GLY A 35 26.11 -32.90 -37.29
N THR A 36 25.04 -33.69 -37.11
CA THR A 36 24.29 -33.91 -35.85
C THR A 36 25.19 -34.62 -34.81
N PRO A 37 24.94 -34.48 -33.48
CA PRO A 37 24.10 -35.46 -32.80
C PRO A 37 23.25 -34.93 -31.62
N GLU A 38 22.33 -35.78 -31.18
CA GLU A 38 21.29 -35.64 -30.16
C GLU A 38 21.77 -35.42 -28.70
N GLY A 39 20.90 -34.75 -27.92
CA GLY A 39 20.44 -35.28 -26.62
C GLY A 39 21.04 -34.71 -25.33
N ARG A 40 20.23 -33.95 -24.56
CA ARG A 40 19.94 -34.25 -23.14
C ARG A 40 18.92 -33.29 -22.49
N ARG A 41 17.86 -33.88 -21.93
CA ARG A 41 17.00 -33.28 -20.90
C ARG A 41 17.70 -33.32 -19.53
N PRO A 42 17.58 -32.31 -18.66
CA PRO A 42 17.96 -32.44 -17.25
C PRO A 42 16.87 -33.13 -16.44
N ALA A 43 17.27 -34.08 -15.60
CA ALA A 43 16.42 -34.90 -14.73
C ALA A 43 16.10 -34.20 -13.39
N ALA A 44 15.00 -34.65 -12.79
CA ALA A 44 14.50 -34.24 -11.48
C ALA A 44 15.45 -34.60 -10.32
N ILE A 45 15.58 -33.68 -9.37
CA ILE A 45 16.33 -33.85 -8.13
C ILE A 45 15.35 -34.38 -7.06
N ARG A 46 15.72 -35.51 -6.42
CA ARG A 46 15.10 -36.06 -5.21
C ARG A 46 16.07 -35.97 -4.02
N PRO A 47 15.56 -36.01 -2.77
CA PRO A 47 16.21 -35.40 -1.60
C PRO A 47 17.30 -36.26 -0.97
N VAL A 48 18.29 -35.59 -0.38
CA VAL A 48 19.41 -36.19 0.36
C VAL A 48 18.97 -36.56 1.77
N GLY A 49 19.12 -37.85 2.11
CA GLY A 49 18.94 -38.40 3.44
C GLY A 49 20.17 -38.23 4.34
N ARG A 50 19.89 -38.12 5.64
CA ARG A 50 20.81 -38.03 6.80
C ARG A 50 21.88 -39.15 6.81
N PRO A 51 23.11 -38.91 7.28
CA PRO A 51 24.02 -39.98 7.67
C PRO A 51 23.80 -40.39 9.14
N SER A 52 23.63 -41.69 9.39
CA SER A 52 23.77 -42.32 10.72
C SER A 52 25.14 -42.98 10.84
N ALA A 53 25.70 -42.89 12.04
CA ALA A 53 27.01 -43.37 12.47
C ALA A 53 27.07 -44.86 12.85
N ALA A 54 28.29 -45.42 12.88
CA ALA A 54 28.75 -46.59 13.65
C ALA A 54 30.27 -46.80 13.39
N PRO A 55 31.03 -47.62 14.17
CA PRO A 55 30.94 -47.97 15.61
C PRO A 55 32.31 -47.99 16.34
N GLU A 56 32.33 -48.14 17.69
CA GLU A 56 33.18 -49.08 18.46
C GLU A 56 32.93 -49.01 19.99
N THR A 57 33.08 -50.16 20.67
CA THR A 57 32.64 -50.59 22.04
C THR A 57 33.89 -50.76 22.97
N PRO A 58 33.88 -51.32 24.22
CA PRO A 58 32.82 -51.64 25.22
C PRO A 58 33.19 -51.39 26.73
N ALA A 59 32.19 -51.56 27.63
CA ALA A 59 32.20 -52.10 29.02
C ALA A 59 30.98 -51.51 29.80
N ASP A 60 30.19 -52.16 30.64
CA ASP A 60 30.18 -53.46 31.31
C ASP A 60 28.72 -53.79 31.77
N GLY A 61 28.46 -55.01 32.26
CA GLY A 61 27.17 -55.71 32.45
C GLY A 61 25.99 -55.01 33.16
N THR A 62 24.75 -55.54 33.12
CA THR A 62 24.38 -56.87 33.64
C THR A 62 22.98 -57.32 33.13
N ALA A 63 22.88 -58.64 32.95
CA ALA A 63 21.80 -59.59 32.61
C ALA A 63 20.32 -59.28 33.07
N VAL A 64 19.24 -59.47 32.26
CA VAL A 64 18.45 -60.71 31.89
C VAL A 64 17.13 -60.84 32.70
N PRO A 65 15.98 -61.42 32.23
CA PRO A 65 15.48 -61.64 30.84
C PRO A 65 13.90 -61.67 30.74
N PRO A 66 13.20 -62.49 29.88
CA PRO A 66 12.26 -61.93 28.89
C PRO A 66 10.90 -62.70 28.84
N THR A 67 10.11 -62.48 27.80
CA THR A 67 9.20 -63.43 27.07
C THR A 67 8.38 -62.58 26.10
N SER A 68 8.00 -62.98 24.89
CA SER A 68 8.34 -64.06 23.95
C SER A 68 7.48 -63.76 22.69
N THR A 69 8.08 -63.87 21.50
CA THR A 69 7.67 -64.73 20.36
C THR A 69 6.17 -64.69 19.97
N THR A 70 5.65 -64.47 18.76
CA THR A 70 6.00 -64.79 17.34
C THR A 70 4.74 -64.33 16.55
N GLY A 71 4.73 -63.88 15.28
CA GLY A 71 5.33 -64.44 14.07
C GLY A 71 4.23 -64.94 13.11
N GLY A 72 4.31 -64.54 11.84
CA GLY A 72 3.62 -65.14 10.66
C GLY A 72 2.29 -64.47 10.25
N ALA A 73 2.17 -63.66 9.20
CA ALA A 73 2.40 -63.86 7.75
C ALA A 73 1.33 -64.76 7.06
N SER A 74 0.45 -64.17 6.23
CA SER A 74 0.47 -64.26 4.75
C SER A 74 -0.92 -64.14 4.08
N THR A 75 -1.00 -63.23 3.09
CA THR A 75 -1.60 -63.36 1.73
C THR A 75 -3.06 -63.77 1.48
N GLY A 76 -3.75 -62.94 0.66
CA GLY A 76 -4.58 -63.39 -0.48
C GLY A 76 -6.11 -63.20 -0.36
N GLY A 77 -6.71 -62.35 -1.22
CA GLY A 77 -8.17 -62.26 -1.46
C GLY A 77 -8.71 -63.37 -2.39
N PRO A 78 -9.88 -63.26 -3.07
CA PRO A 78 -10.87 -62.17 -3.12
C PRO A 78 -12.38 -62.62 -3.05
N GLU A 79 -13.28 -61.64 -3.26
CA GLU A 79 -14.71 -61.71 -3.71
C GLU A 79 -15.81 -62.40 -2.88
N GLN A 80 -16.82 -61.61 -2.45
CA GLN A 80 -18.21 -61.61 -2.97
C GLN A 80 -19.09 -60.60 -2.20
N GLY A 81 -20.00 -59.92 -2.90
CA GLY A 81 -20.71 -58.72 -2.43
C GLY A 81 -22.11 -58.93 -1.83
N ARG A 82 -22.71 -57.80 -1.39
CA ARG A 82 -24.15 -57.46 -1.45
C ARG A 82 -24.44 -56.08 -0.82
N GLU A 83 -24.84 -55.14 -1.69
CA GLU A 83 -25.91 -54.10 -1.60
C GLU A 83 -26.03 -53.06 -0.44
N PRO A 84 -26.71 -51.90 -0.68
CA PRO A 84 -26.30 -50.56 -0.19
C PRO A 84 -27.23 -49.95 0.89
N PRO A 85 -26.86 -48.80 1.51
CA PRO A 85 -27.78 -48.02 2.33
C PRO A 85 -28.37 -46.79 1.61
N GLU A 86 -29.55 -46.40 2.11
CA GLU A 86 -30.54 -45.43 1.66
C GLU A 86 -30.10 -43.97 1.50
N ALA A 87 -30.86 -43.29 0.64
CA ALA A 87 -30.82 -41.86 0.34
C ALA A 87 -31.42 -40.99 1.47
N ILE A 88 -30.81 -39.81 1.69
CA ILE A 88 -31.34 -38.72 2.53
C ILE A 88 -31.71 -37.53 1.60
N PRO A 89 -32.87 -36.87 1.80
CA PRO A 89 -33.45 -35.97 0.80
C PRO A 89 -32.98 -34.51 0.91
N THR A 90 -33.00 -33.83 -0.23
CA THR A 90 -32.81 -32.39 -0.45
C THR A 90 -34.08 -31.60 -0.07
N PRO A 91 -33.98 -30.39 0.50
CA PRO A 91 -35.07 -29.42 0.44
C PRO A 91 -34.74 -28.26 -0.52
N ALA A 92 -35.73 -27.93 -1.36
CA ALA A 92 -35.80 -26.75 -2.23
C ALA A 92 -36.76 -25.69 -1.62
N PRO A 93 -36.78 -24.44 -2.14
CA PRO A 93 -36.91 -23.23 -1.33
C PRO A 93 -38.35 -22.68 -1.25
N LEU A 94 -38.61 -21.78 -0.30
CA LEU A 94 -39.82 -20.96 -0.26
C LEU A 94 -39.53 -19.49 0.09
N ALA A 95 -40.35 -18.65 -0.53
CA ALA A 95 -40.15 -17.25 -0.84
C ALA A 95 -40.52 -16.26 0.28
N ALA A 96 -40.07 -15.03 0.06
CA ALA A 96 -40.34 -13.82 0.83
C ALA A 96 -41.82 -13.50 1.03
N GLN A 97 -42.13 -12.84 2.17
CA GLN A 97 -43.24 -11.92 2.30
C GLN A 97 -42.99 -10.90 3.43
N HIS A 98 -43.37 -9.65 3.13
CA HIS A 98 -43.32 -8.44 3.96
C HIS A 98 -44.17 -8.55 5.24
N ALA A 99 -43.77 -7.84 6.31
CA ALA A 99 -44.44 -6.64 6.84
C ALA A 99 -44.28 -6.44 8.36
N SER A 100 -44.04 -5.17 8.71
CA SER A 100 -44.54 -4.44 9.90
C SER A 100 -43.90 -4.61 11.29
N SER A 101 -43.40 -3.47 11.80
CA SER A 101 -43.17 -3.15 13.21
C SER A 101 -44.39 -3.40 14.09
N PRO A 102 -44.19 -3.50 15.42
CA PRO A 102 -44.75 -2.43 16.25
C PRO A 102 -43.87 -1.98 17.44
N ALA A 103 -44.37 -0.90 18.03
CA ALA A 103 -43.84 0.00 19.03
C ALA A 103 -43.43 -0.62 20.38
N ALA A 104 -42.47 0.04 21.02
CA ALA A 104 -42.10 -0.10 22.42
C ALA A 104 -43.18 0.52 23.33
N ALA A 105 -43.61 -0.24 24.33
CA ALA A 105 -44.44 0.23 25.44
C ALA A 105 -43.57 0.52 26.67
N SER A 106 -43.90 1.65 27.29
CA SER A 106 -43.42 2.18 28.56
C SER A 106 -43.71 1.26 29.75
N VAL A 107 -42.76 1.16 30.70
CA VAL A 107 -43.06 0.94 32.12
C VAL A 107 -42.17 1.85 32.96
N ALA A 108 -42.79 2.56 33.90
CA ALA A 108 -42.22 3.56 34.78
C ALA A 108 -41.89 3.03 36.19
N ALA A 109 -40.96 3.75 36.82
CA ALA A 109 -40.86 4.09 38.25
C ALA A 109 -40.52 3.02 39.32
N ALA A 110 -39.41 3.26 40.04
CA ALA A 110 -39.44 3.42 41.50
C ALA A 110 -38.16 4.12 42.02
N SER A 111 -38.37 5.21 42.75
CA SER A 111 -37.38 6.07 43.41
C SER A 111 -36.93 5.52 44.76
N SER A 112 -35.70 5.84 45.19
CA SER A 112 -35.38 6.12 46.61
C SER A 112 -34.21 7.08 46.71
N ALA A 113 -34.28 7.98 47.69
CA ALA A 113 -33.61 9.29 47.71
C ALA A 113 -32.68 9.47 48.92
N GLY A 114 -31.57 10.18 48.69
CA GLY A 114 -30.90 11.13 49.61
C GLY A 114 -29.89 10.59 50.64
N PRO A 115 -29.00 11.44 51.22
CA PRO A 115 -28.94 12.92 51.14
C PRO A 115 -27.57 13.55 50.76
N ALA A 116 -27.58 14.87 50.51
CA ALA A 116 -26.45 15.78 50.20
C ALA A 116 -25.56 16.12 51.42
N PRO A 117 -24.44 16.87 51.25
CA PRO A 117 -24.51 18.32 51.54
C PRO A 117 -23.63 19.28 50.69
N THR A 118 -24.19 20.48 50.49
CA THR A 118 -23.68 21.87 50.67
C THR A 118 -22.47 22.42 49.90
N ALA A 119 -22.75 23.55 49.24
CA ALA A 119 -21.92 24.45 48.44
C ALA A 119 -21.02 25.42 49.23
N LEU A 120 -19.95 25.92 48.59
CA LEU A 120 -19.32 27.22 48.85
C LEU A 120 -18.66 27.78 47.57
N THR A 121 -19.14 28.95 47.12
CA THR A 121 -18.47 29.89 46.19
C THR A 121 -17.52 30.80 47.02
N PRO A 122 -16.49 31.46 46.43
CA PRO A 122 -16.70 32.81 45.87
C PRO A 122 -15.80 33.17 44.64
N ALA A 123 -16.19 34.24 43.95
CA ALA A 123 -15.38 35.07 43.03
C ALA A 123 -15.38 36.51 43.61
N PRO A 124 -14.85 37.57 42.93
CA PRO A 124 -13.62 37.76 42.16
C PRO A 124 -12.74 38.89 42.79
N PHE A 125 -11.53 39.15 42.28
CA PHE A 125 -10.83 40.41 42.56
C PHE A 125 -10.23 41.04 41.30
N ALA A 126 -10.56 42.32 41.12
CA ALA A 126 -9.91 43.26 40.23
C ALA A 126 -9.50 44.50 41.04
N SER A 127 -8.42 45.14 40.60
CA SER A 127 -8.18 46.59 40.57
C SER A 127 -6.98 47.15 41.36
N THR A 128 -6.32 48.09 40.66
CA THR A 128 -5.57 49.28 41.08
C THR A 128 -4.06 49.23 41.39
N ALA A 129 -3.35 50.12 40.67
CA ALA A 129 -1.95 50.53 40.78
C ALA A 129 -1.67 51.43 42.01
N PRO A 130 -0.40 51.81 42.22
CA PRO A 130 -0.08 53.25 42.04
C PRO A 130 1.30 53.56 41.41
N SER A 131 1.36 54.72 40.73
CA SER A 131 2.54 55.54 40.39
C SER A 131 3.03 56.30 41.65
N ALA A 132 4.20 56.93 41.82
CA ALA A 132 5.34 57.38 41.01
C ALA A 132 6.49 57.79 41.97
N THR A 133 7.76 57.77 41.54
CA THR A 133 8.80 58.82 41.77
C THR A 133 10.15 58.41 41.14
N GLY A 134 10.69 59.24 40.24
CA GLY A 134 12.12 59.25 39.83
C GLY A 134 12.89 60.33 40.60
N PRO A 135 14.07 60.83 40.15
CA PRO A 135 14.86 60.50 38.95
C PRO A 135 16.37 60.26 39.22
N ASP A 136 17.14 59.81 38.22
CA ASP A 136 18.41 60.46 37.87
C ASP A 136 18.81 60.16 36.41
N GLU A 137 19.30 61.20 35.74
CA GLU A 137 19.57 61.29 34.31
C GLU A 137 21.00 60.86 33.96
N LEU A 138 21.17 60.24 32.78
CA LEU A 138 22.35 60.50 31.95
C LEU A 138 21.99 60.37 30.46
N ARG A 139 22.47 61.37 29.70
CA ARG A 139 21.94 61.88 28.42
C ARG A 139 22.78 61.38 27.22
N VAL A 140 22.08 60.88 26.17
CA VAL A 140 22.19 61.24 24.70
C VAL A 140 23.47 60.81 23.93
N PRO A 141 23.42 60.42 22.60
CA PRO A 141 22.60 61.04 21.55
C PRO A 141 21.80 60.17 20.55
N ALA A 142 20.89 60.91 19.91
CA ALA A 142 19.89 60.51 18.93
C ALA A 142 20.46 60.16 17.54
N GLN A 143 19.89 59.12 16.92
CA GLN A 143 19.90 58.90 15.49
C GLN A 143 18.46 58.80 14.96
N ARG A 144 18.27 59.32 13.75
CA ARG A 144 16.99 59.67 13.12
C ARG A 144 16.20 58.42 12.77
N HIS A 145 14.93 58.36 13.16
CA HIS A 145 13.99 57.34 12.71
C HIS A 145 13.56 57.61 11.26
N THR A 146 13.88 56.69 10.36
CA THR A 146 13.13 56.45 9.12
C THR A 146 11.91 55.58 9.44
N PRO A 147 10.73 55.81 8.82
CA PRO A 147 9.57 54.97 9.05
C PRO A 147 9.78 53.60 8.38
N VAL A 148 9.77 52.53 9.20
CA VAL A 148 9.73 51.14 8.71
C VAL A 148 8.33 50.88 8.17
N SER A 149 8.24 50.65 6.85
CA SER A 149 7.04 50.18 6.18
C SER A 149 6.63 48.79 6.67
N ALA A 150 5.32 48.56 6.75
CA ALA A 150 4.69 47.29 7.10
C ALA A 150 5.25 46.10 6.28
N PRO A 151 5.23 44.87 6.82
CA PRO A 151 5.65 43.69 6.08
C PRO A 151 4.70 43.48 4.89
N GLY A 152 5.20 43.77 3.70
CA GLY A 152 4.54 43.48 2.44
C GLY A 152 4.34 41.98 2.31
N GLN A 153 3.13 41.61 1.87
CA GLN A 153 2.82 40.28 1.36
C GLN A 153 3.98 39.77 0.50
N ALA A 154 4.51 38.61 0.85
CA ALA A 154 5.49 37.91 0.03
C ALA A 154 4.89 37.74 -1.37
N ALA A 155 5.43 38.50 -2.32
CA ALA A 155 5.08 38.37 -3.72
C ALA A 155 5.41 36.93 -4.14
N SER A 156 4.39 36.21 -4.62
CA SER A 156 4.56 34.96 -5.35
C SER A 156 5.60 35.17 -6.45
N ALA A 157 6.57 34.26 -6.55
CA ALA A 157 7.50 34.24 -7.67
C ALA A 157 6.72 34.36 -8.99
N PRO A 158 7.24 35.09 -10.01
CA PRO A 158 6.55 35.21 -11.29
C PRO A 158 6.35 33.81 -11.88
N ALA A 159 5.11 33.48 -12.24
CA ALA A 159 4.82 32.24 -12.96
C ALA A 159 5.71 32.20 -14.21
N ARG A 160 6.59 31.20 -14.32
CA ARG A 160 7.37 30.98 -15.55
C ARG A 160 6.38 30.94 -16.72
N GLU A 161 6.67 31.70 -17.78
CA GLU A 161 5.88 31.63 -19.00
C GLU A 161 5.87 30.18 -19.52
N ALA A 162 4.67 29.72 -19.89
CA ALA A 162 4.45 28.40 -20.44
C ALA A 162 5.36 28.14 -21.65
N SER A 163 6.06 27.01 -21.69
CA SER A 163 6.80 26.64 -22.91
C SER A 163 5.85 26.42 -24.11
N PRO A 164 6.31 26.63 -25.35
CA PRO A 164 5.49 26.36 -26.54
C PRO A 164 4.88 24.95 -26.55
N ASP A 165 5.67 23.94 -26.17
CA ASP A 165 5.22 22.55 -26.05
C ASP A 165 4.13 22.40 -24.98
N ALA A 166 4.28 23.06 -23.83
CA ALA A 166 3.29 23.02 -22.76
C ALA A 166 1.96 23.69 -23.13
N ILE A 167 1.99 24.71 -24.00
CA ILE A 167 0.76 25.33 -24.52
C ILE A 167 0.02 24.33 -25.42
N LEU A 168 0.74 23.67 -26.34
CA LEU A 168 0.16 22.69 -27.26
C LEU A 168 -0.40 21.47 -26.52
N ILE A 169 0.34 20.95 -25.55
CA ILE A 169 -0.07 19.80 -24.73
C ILE A 169 -1.30 20.15 -23.89
N ARG A 170 -1.32 21.30 -23.21
CA ARG A 170 -2.49 21.74 -22.43
C ARG A 170 -3.73 21.94 -23.31
N ARG A 171 -3.57 22.45 -24.53
CA ARG A 171 -4.66 22.59 -25.49
C ARG A 171 -5.23 21.23 -25.90
N ALA A 172 -4.38 20.26 -26.21
CA ALA A 172 -4.81 18.89 -26.52
C ALA A 172 -5.55 18.25 -25.32
N MET A 173 -5.03 18.44 -24.11
CA MET A 173 -5.66 17.89 -22.90
C MET A 173 -7.02 18.54 -22.59
N ALA A 174 -7.18 19.84 -22.83
CA ALA A 174 -8.46 20.52 -22.66
C ALA A 174 -9.56 19.96 -23.60
N GLU A 175 -9.20 19.62 -24.84
CA GLU A 175 -10.09 18.99 -25.82
C GLU A 175 -10.45 17.55 -25.43
N VAL A 176 -9.48 16.80 -24.90
CA VAL A 176 -9.64 15.40 -24.53
C VAL A 176 -10.36 15.20 -23.19
N ALA A 177 -10.24 16.15 -22.25
CA ALA A 177 -10.77 16.02 -20.89
C ALA A 177 -12.27 15.60 -20.83
N PRO A 178 -13.19 16.18 -21.63
CA PRO A 178 -14.60 15.77 -21.64
C PRO A 178 -14.85 14.34 -22.14
N VAL A 179 -13.90 13.75 -22.87
CA VAL A 179 -14.01 12.43 -23.51
C VAL A 179 -12.91 11.46 -23.04
N ALA A 180 -12.28 11.74 -21.91
CA ALA A 180 -11.07 11.07 -21.47
C ALA A 180 -11.21 9.54 -21.28
N GLU A 181 -12.40 9.08 -20.87
CA GLU A 181 -12.71 7.64 -20.77
C GLU A 181 -12.64 6.95 -22.14
N LYS A 182 -13.13 7.62 -23.21
CA LYS A 182 -13.07 7.11 -24.58
C LYS A 182 -11.63 7.06 -25.08
N VAL A 183 -10.83 8.10 -24.81
CA VAL A 183 -9.41 8.15 -25.18
C VAL A 183 -8.64 7.02 -24.51
N THR A 184 -8.84 6.83 -23.22
CA THR A 184 -8.17 5.78 -22.43
C THR A 184 -8.59 4.38 -22.91
N SER A 185 -9.88 4.18 -23.18
CA SER A 185 -10.39 2.91 -23.71
C SER A 185 -9.81 2.60 -25.09
N TYR A 186 -9.73 3.60 -25.96
CA TYR A 186 -9.15 3.46 -27.29
C TYR A 186 -7.63 3.21 -27.23
N PHE A 187 -6.91 3.89 -26.33
CA PHE A 187 -5.49 3.65 -26.07
C PHE A 187 -5.23 2.18 -25.73
N TYR A 188 -5.95 1.61 -24.76
CA TYR A 188 -5.75 0.21 -24.37
C TYR A 188 -6.18 -0.77 -25.47
N ALA A 189 -7.26 -0.47 -26.19
CA ALA A 189 -7.66 -1.27 -27.34
C ALA A 189 -6.55 -1.29 -28.40
N LEU A 190 -5.98 -0.12 -28.72
CA LEU A 190 -4.89 0.02 -29.68
C LEU A 190 -3.63 -0.73 -29.21
N LEU A 191 -3.27 -0.57 -27.94
CA LEU A 191 -2.12 -1.22 -27.33
C LEU A 191 -2.22 -2.74 -27.41
N PHE A 192 -3.35 -3.33 -27.00
CA PHE A 192 -3.48 -4.79 -26.98
C PHE A 192 -3.74 -5.41 -28.35
N VAL A 193 -4.24 -4.64 -29.32
CA VAL A 193 -4.36 -5.09 -30.71
C VAL A 193 -3.01 -5.07 -31.44
N ARG A 194 -2.21 -4.01 -31.26
CA ARG A 194 -0.91 -3.87 -31.94
C ARG A 194 0.21 -4.61 -31.21
N TYR A 195 0.15 -4.67 -29.89
CA TYR A 195 1.19 -5.21 -29.01
C TYR A 195 0.60 -6.20 -27.99
N PRO A 196 0.07 -7.36 -28.44
CA PRO A 196 -0.61 -8.32 -27.57
C PRO A 196 0.28 -8.86 -26.44
N ASP A 197 1.59 -8.94 -26.65
CA ASP A 197 2.58 -9.41 -25.66
C ASP A 197 2.67 -8.50 -24.41
N LEU A 198 2.15 -7.27 -24.47
CA LEU A 198 2.10 -6.36 -23.32
C LEU A 198 0.91 -6.65 -22.41
N ARG A 199 -0.11 -7.39 -22.86
CA ARG A 199 -1.32 -7.69 -22.07
C ARG A 199 -1.03 -8.33 -20.70
N PRO A 200 -0.06 -9.26 -20.55
CA PRO A 200 0.27 -9.88 -19.25
C PRO A 200 0.89 -8.93 -18.21
N LEU A 201 1.30 -7.72 -18.61
CA LEU A 201 1.79 -6.69 -17.67
C LEU A 201 0.65 -6.00 -16.92
N PHE A 202 -0.59 -6.11 -17.42
CA PHE A 202 -1.77 -5.45 -16.88
C PHE A 202 -2.69 -6.43 -16.14
N PRO A 203 -3.44 -5.95 -15.12
CA PRO A 203 -4.43 -6.79 -14.44
C PRO A 203 -5.54 -7.27 -15.38
N ALA A 204 -6.24 -8.32 -14.96
CA ALA A 204 -7.41 -8.82 -15.70
C ALA A 204 -8.51 -7.77 -15.77
N ALA A 205 -8.82 -7.14 -14.63
CA ALA A 205 -9.76 -6.05 -14.54
C ALA A 205 -9.06 -4.69 -14.70
N MET A 206 -9.60 -3.85 -15.57
CA MET A 206 -8.91 -2.65 -16.07
C MET A 206 -9.53 -1.34 -15.61
N ASP A 207 -10.71 -1.34 -14.97
CA ASP A 207 -11.47 -0.11 -14.69
C ASP A 207 -10.65 0.89 -13.86
N THR A 208 -10.13 0.46 -12.70
CA THR A 208 -9.28 1.30 -11.86
C THR A 208 -7.95 1.68 -12.55
N GLN A 209 -7.44 0.84 -13.46
CA GLN A 209 -6.19 1.11 -14.17
C GLN A 209 -6.36 2.23 -15.20
N ARG A 210 -7.53 2.31 -15.85
CA ARG A 210 -7.87 3.36 -16.81
C ARG A 210 -7.89 4.74 -16.15
N ASP A 211 -8.57 4.85 -15.02
CA ASP A 211 -8.65 6.12 -14.27
C ASP A 211 -7.27 6.63 -13.84
N ARG A 212 -6.37 5.70 -13.45
CA ARG A 212 -5.00 6.02 -13.03
C ARG A 212 -4.14 6.56 -14.15
N LEU A 213 -4.16 5.91 -15.32
CA LEU A 213 -3.39 6.38 -16.47
C LEU A 213 -3.79 7.82 -16.83
N LEU A 214 -5.10 8.07 -16.89
CA LEU A 214 -5.62 9.41 -17.18
C LEU A 214 -5.14 10.44 -16.16
N LYS A 215 -5.24 10.14 -14.87
CA LYS A 215 -4.79 11.03 -13.80
C LYS A 215 -3.29 11.32 -13.90
N ALA A 216 -2.46 10.30 -14.13
CA ALA A 216 -1.02 10.47 -14.29
C ALA A 216 -0.65 11.34 -15.50
N LEU A 217 -1.34 11.15 -16.64
CA LEU A 217 -1.16 11.97 -17.84
C LEU A 217 -1.57 13.43 -17.61
N LEU A 218 -2.71 13.67 -16.94
CA LEU A 218 -3.15 15.01 -16.57
C LEU A 218 -2.14 15.69 -15.63
N THR A 219 -1.68 15.00 -14.59
CA THR A 219 -0.69 15.53 -13.65
C THR A 219 0.63 15.85 -14.35
N ALA A 220 1.12 14.98 -15.24
CA ALA A 220 2.33 15.24 -16.01
C ALA A 220 2.17 16.46 -16.94
N ALA A 221 1.00 16.61 -17.59
CA ALA A 221 0.69 17.75 -18.44
C ALA A 221 0.55 19.07 -17.66
N GLU A 222 -0.02 19.04 -16.46
CA GLU A 222 -0.13 20.20 -15.56
C GLU A 222 1.25 20.70 -15.08
N HIS A 223 2.19 19.78 -14.83
CA HIS A 223 3.50 20.08 -14.26
C HIS A 223 4.63 20.11 -15.28
N ILE A 224 4.33 20.10 -16.58
CA ILE A 224 5.34 20.00 -17.64
C ILE A 224 6.40 21.12 -17.61
N ASP A 225 6.04 22.31 -17.14
CA ASP A 225 6.96 23.46 -16.96
C ASP A 225 7.54 23.52 -15.52
N ASN A 226 7.11 22.66 -14.60
CA ASN A 226 7.63 22.53 -13.23
C ASN A 226 8.54 21.30 -13.11
N THR A 227 9.76 21.45 -13.61
CA THR A 227 10.68 20.33 -13.85
C THR A 227 11.04 19.54 -12.60
N ASP A 228 11.34 20.19 -11.46
CA ASP A 228 11.86 19.46 -10.29
C ASP A 228 10.80 18.53 -9.69
N VAL A 229 9.59 19.06 -9.44
CA VAL A 229 8.46 18.27 -8.90
C VAL A 229 8.06 17.15 -9.87
N LEU A 230 8.02 17.45 -11.17
CA LEU A 230 7.67 16.46 -12.19
C LEU A 230 8.73 15.36 -12.28
N VAL A 231 10.02 15.70 -12.25
CA VAL A 231 11.11 14.72 -12.30
C VAL A 231 11.04 13.79 -11.11
N ASP A 232 10.88 14.31 -9.89
CA ASP A 232 10.76 13.46 -8.68
C ASP A 232 9.54 12.52 -8.76
N TYR A 233 8.40 13.02 -9.23
CA TYR A 233 7.21 12.21 -9.48
C TYR A 233 7.48 11.10 -10.50
N LEU A 234 8.07 11.42 -11.65
CA LEU A 234 8.37 10.47 -12.72
C LEU A 234 9.43 9.43 -12.30
N GLN A 235 10.42 9.83 -11.52
CA GLN A 235 11.40 8.89 -10.97
C GLN A 235 10.75 7.87 -10.03
N ASN A 236 9.86 8.34 -9.14
CA ASN A 236 9.07 7.45 -8.28
C ASN A 236 8.19 6.51 -9.11
N LEU A 237 7.51 7.04 -10.13
CA LEU A 237 6.69 6.26 -11.05
C LEU A 237 7.50 5.19 -11.80
N GLY A 238 8.69 5.54 -12.30
CA GLY A 238 9.61 4.61 -12.95
C GLY A 238 10.05 3.46 -12.04
N ARG A 239 10.42 3.76 -10.79
CA ARG A 239 10.71 2.73 -9.77
C ARG A 239 9.50 1.85 -9.49
N GLY A 240 8.33 2.45 -9.30
CA GLY A 240 7.06 1.76 -9.05
C GLY A 240 6.67 0.80 -10.19
N HIS A 241 6.99 1.16 -11.43
CA HIS A 241 6.70 0.36 -12.62
C HIS A 241 7.49 -0.96 -12.70
N ARG A 242 8.65 -1.05 -12.03
CA ARG A 242 9.49 -2.25 -12.05
C ARG A 242 8.73 -3.50 -11.58
N LYS A 243 7.86 -3.36 -10.57
CA LYS A 243 7.11 -4.49 -9.99
C LYS A 243 6.14 -5.16 -10.98
N TYR A 244 5.72 -4.44 -12.02
CA TYR A 244 4.87 -4.98 -13.09
C TYR A 244 5.67 -5.73 -14.17
N GLY A 245 7.00 -5.64 -14.16
CA GLY A 245 7.88 -6.18 -15.20
C GLY A 245 8.06 -5.22 -16.38
N THR A 246 7.81 -3.93 -16.19
CA THR A 246 8.01 -2.91 -17.23
C THR A 246 9.51 -2.77 -17.55
N ARG A 247 9.85 -2.73 -18.84
CA ARG A 247 11.21 -2.62 -19.36
C ARG A 247 11.28 -1.49 -20.38
N ALA A 248 12.48 -0.99 -20.67
CA ALA A 248 12.70 0.08 -21.65
C ALA A 248 12.07 -0.21 -23.02
N GLU A 249 12.11 -1.47 -23.46
CA GLU A 249 11.52 -1.94 -24.73
C GLU A 249 9.99 -1.79 -24.82
N HIS A 250 9.28 -1.63 -23.71
CA HIS A 250 7.82 -1.48 -23.70
C HIS A 250 7.36 -0.04 -23.96
N TYR A 251 8.20 0.97 -23.68
CA TYR A 251 7.80 2.38 -23.75
C TYR A 251 7.46 2.83 -25.18
N PRO A 252 8.23 2.50 -26.24
CA PRO A 252 7.89 2.92 -27.61
C PRO A 252 6.46 2.54 -28.04
N ALA A 253 6.03 1.30 -27.73
CA ALA A 253 4.68 0.82 -28.02
C ALA A 253 3.58 1.63 -27.29
N VAL A 254 3.84 1.98 -26.03
CA VAL A 254 2.94 2.81 -25.22
C VAL A 254 2.84 4.22 -25.80
N GLY A 255 3.99 4.83 -26.16
CA GLY A 255 4.04 6.17 -26.76
C GLY A 255 3.26 6.26 -28.07
N GLU A 256 3.49 5.31 -28.98
CA GLU A 256 2.76 5.23 -30.26
C GLU A 256 1.24 5.15 -30.04
N CYS A 257 0.79 4.25 -29.15
CA CYS A 257 -0.63 4.05 -28.92
C CYS A 257 -1.27 5.25 -28.21
N LEU A 258 -0.55 5.91 -27.30
CA LEU A 258 -1.02 7.10 -26.58
C LEU A 258 -1.21 8.28 -27.55
N ILE A 259 -0.18 8.58 -28.34
CA ILE A 259 -0.21 9.67 -29.31
C ILE A 259 -1.28 9.39 -30.39
N GLY A 260 -1.41 8.14 -30.84
CA GLY A 260 -2.48 7.74 -31.76
C GLY A 260 -3.88 7.90 -31.17
N ALA A 261 -4.06 7.68 -29.87
CA ALA A 261 -5.33 7.93 -29.19
C ALA A 261 -5.62 9.43 -29.05
N LEU A 262 -4.63 10.24 -28.68
CA LEU A 262 -4.78 11.70 -28.58
C LEU A 262 -5.10 12.32 -29.93
N SER A 263 -4.36 11.96 -31.00
CA SER A 263 -4.60 12.42 -32.36
C SER A 263 -6.02 12.15 -32.85
N LYS A 264 -6.58 10.99 -32.51
CA LYS A 264 -7.95 10.62 -32.88
C LYS A 264 -9.02 11.49 -32.21
N TYR A 265 -8.83 11.83 -30.93
CA TYR A 265 -9.86 12.49 -30.13
C TYR A 265 -9.66 14.00 -29.97
N ALA A 266 -8.47 14.51 -30.30
CA ALA A 266 -8.17 15.94 -30.37
C ALA A 266 -8.09 16.45 -31.83
N ALA A 267 -8.77 15.79 -32.76
CA ALA A 267 -8.61 15.98 -34.21
C ALA A 267 -8.80 17.44 -34.67
N GLU A 268 -9.67 18.22 -34.01
CA GLU A 268 -9.92 19.63 -34.33
C GLU A 268 -8.73 20.55 -34.03
N VAL A 269 -7.88 20.18 -33.07
CA VAL A 269 -6.72 20.97 -32.64
C VAL A 269 -5.38 20.31 -33.00
N TRP A 270 -5.41 19.06 -33.46
CA TRP A 270 -4.22 18.27 -33.75
C TRP A 270 -3.53 18.72 -35.04
N ASN A 271 -2.24 19.03 -34.95
CA ASN A 271 -1.39 19.38 -36.08
C ASN A 271 0.03 18.79 -35.89
N GLU A 272 0.88 18.93 -36.92
CA GLU A 272 2.25 18.38 -36.88
C GLU A 272 3.10 18.93 -35.72
N GLU A 273 2.91 20.20 -35.36
CA GLU A 273 3.63 20.83 -34.26
C GLU A 273 3.21 20.26 -32.89
N MET A 274 1.91 20.04 -32.70
CA MET A 274 1.34 19.41 -31.50
C MET A 274 1.78 17.97 -31.37
N GLU A 275 1.77 17.20 -32.47
CA GLU A 275 2.29 15.84 -32.47
C GLU A 275 3.77 15.81 -32.08
N ALA A 276 4.59 16.68 -32.68
CA ALA A 276 6.00 16.79 -32.34
C ALA A 276 6.23 17.18 -30.87
N ALA A 277 5.40 18.07 -30.30
CA ALA A 277 5.43 18.43 -28.89
C ALA A 277 5.12 17.22 -27.99
N TRP A 278 4.08 16.44 -28.32
CA TRP A 278 3.75 15.21 -27.58
C TRP A 278 4.83 14.14 -27.68
N VAL A 279 5.45 13.96 -28.85
CA VAL A 279 6.58 13.04 -29.03
C VAL A 279 7.76 13.44 -28.14
N ARG A 280 8.13 14.74 -28.13
CA ARG A 280 9.21 15.25 -27.26
C ARG A 280 8.88 15.04 -25.78
N ALA A 281 7.70 15.44 -25.34
CA ALA A 281 7.28 15.29 -23.95
C ALA A 281 7.26 13.83 -23.51
N TYR A 282 6.67 12.94 -24.31
CA TYR A 282 6.66 11.51 -24.02
C TYR A 282 8.07 10.92 -23.94
N THR A 283 8.96 11.31 -24.87
CA THR A 283 10.36 10.85 -24.87
C THR A 283 11.08 11.27 -23.60
N THR A 284 10.95 12.54 -23.19
CA THR A 284 11.54 13.03 -21.93
C THR A 284 10.98 12.29 -20.72
N ILE A 285 9.65 12.15 -20.64
CA ILE A 285 8.98 11.46 -19.53
C ILE A 285 9.44 10.01 -19.42
N SER A 286 9.39 9.27 -20.53
CA SER A 286 9.78 7.86 -20.57
C SER A 286 11.25 7.67 -20.23
N GLN A 287 12.14 8.55 -20.70
CA GLN A 287 13.57 8.47 -20.39
C GLN A 287 13.84 8.65 -18.89
N VAL A 288 13.22 9.64 -18.24
CA VAL A 288 13.34 9.84 -16.78
C VAL A 288 12.90 8.60 -16.01
N MET A 289 11.78 7.99 -16.41
CA MET A 289 11.28 6.77 -15.78
C MET A 289 12.21 5.57 -15.99
N ILE A 290 12.73 5.40 -17.22
CA ILE A 290 13.66 4.31 -17.58
C ILE A 290 14.96 4.43 -16.79
N ASP A 291 15.55 5.62 -16.72
CA ASP A 291 16.81 5.84 -16.02
C ASP A 291 16.67 5.65 -14.50
N ALA A 292 15.55 6.10 -13.93
CA ALA A 292 15.22 5.87 -12.54
C ALA A 292 15.08 4.37 -12.23
N ALA A 293 14.38 3.63 -13.10
CA ALA A 293 14.21 2.18 -12.94
C ALA A 293 15.53 1.42 -13.06
N ALA A 294 16.38 1.78 -14.01
CA ALA A 294 17.69 1.16 -14.21
C ALA A 294 18.64 1.44 -13.03
N THR A 295 18.62 2.66 -12.48
CA THR A 295 19.42 3.02 -11.31
C THR A 295 18.98 2.25 -10.06
N ASP A 296 17.67 2.10 -9.87
CA ASP A 296 17.08 1.37 -8.75
C ASP A 296 17.34 -0.14 -8.84
N GLU A 297 17.41 -0.69 -10.06
CA GLU A 297 17.75 -2.09 -10.32
C GLU A 297 19.15 -2.51 -9.84
N LEU A 298 20.08 -1.57 -9.77
CA LEU A 298 21.42 -1.82 -9.22
C LEU A 298 21.41 -2.02 -7.70
N ARG A 299 20.34 -1.62 -7.00
CA ARG A 299 20.26 -1.60 -5.52
C ARG A 299 19.35 -2.69 -4.97
N ALA A 300 18.25 -2.98 -5.65
CA ALA A 300 17.23 -3.90 -5.16
C ALA A 300 16.48 -4.59 -6.32
N PRO A 301 15.96 -5.81 -6.11
CA PRO A 301 15.06 -6.42 -7.07
C PRO A 301 13.76 -5.60 -7.22
N ALA A 302 13.00 -5.91 -8.26
CA ALA A 302 11.67 -5.30 -8.45
C ALA A 302 10.64 -5.79 -7.40
N TRP A 303 10.87 -6.98 -6.85
CA TRP A 303 10.03 -7.63 -5.83
C TRP A 303 10.79 -8.80 -5.18
N TRP A 304 10.29 -9.27 -4.04
CA TRP A 304 10.73 -10.46 -3.32
C TRP A 304 9.64 -11.52 -3.39
N TYR A 305 10.01 -12.80 -3.43
CA TYR A 305 9.05 -13.86 -3.12
C TYR A 305 8.96 -14.02 -1.61
N ALA A 306 7.76 -14.27 -1.09
CA ALA A 306 7.59 -14.59 0.31
C ALA A 306 6.62 -15.76 0.48
N GLU A 307 7.04 -16.75 1.27
CA GLU A 307 6.22 -17.90 1.65
C GLU A 307 5.37 -17.54 2.86
N VAL A 308 4.07 -17.82 2.82
CA VAL A 308 3.20 -17.74 4.00
C VAL A 308 3.63 -18.84 4.98
N VAL A 309 4.08 -18.45 6.17
CA VAL A 309 4.52 -19.37 7.23
C VAL A 309 3.39 -19.64 8.22
N THR A 310 2.68 -18.59 8.64
CA THR A 310 1.51 -18.71 9.52
C THR A 310 0.36 -17.86 9.01
N HIS A 311 -0.85 -18.30 9.31
CA HIS A 311 -2.10 -17.62 9.00
C HIS A 311 -3.04 -17.77 10.18
N ASP A 312 -3.20 -16.68 10.94
CA ASP A 312 -3.94 -16.66 12.19
C ASP A 312 -5.18 -15.78 12.04
N LEU A 313 -6.35 -16.40 11.87
CA LEU A 313 -7.62 -15.70 11.80
C LEU A 313 -8.01 -15.18 13.21
N ARG A 314 -7.97 -13.85 13.40
CA ARG A 314 -8.25 -13.19 14.69
C ARG A 314 -9.73 -12.85 14.85
N THR A 315 -10.39 -12.49 13.76
CA THR A 315 -11.83 -12.30 13.65
C THR A 315 -12.31 -12.91 12.32
N PRO A 316 -13.61 -13.06 12.07
CA PRO A 316 -14.09 -13.53 10.77
C PRO A 316 -13.57 -12.72 9.58
N ASP A 317 -13.20 -11.45 9.78
CA ASP A 317 -12.74 -10.54 8.73
C ASP A 317 -11.30 -10.03 8.92
N VAL A 318 -10.54 -10.48 9.92
CA VAL A 318 -9.15 -10.06 10.16
C VAL A 318 -8.24 -11.26 10.37
N ALA A 319 -7.15 -11.32 9.60
CA ALA A 319 -6.10 -12.31 9.76
C ALA A 319 -4.73 -11.65 9.99
N VAL A 320 -3.91 -12.26 10.84
CA VAL A 320 -2.47 -11.97 10.94
C VAL A 320 -1.73 -13.01 10.11
N ILE A 321 -0.97 -12.54 9.12
CA ILE A 321 -0.25 -13.40 8.18
C ILE A 321 1.24 -13.14 8.36
N THR A 322 1.97 -14.21 8.70
CA THR A 322 3.43 -14.15 8.79
C THR A 322 4.02 -14.76 7.54
N VAL A 323 4.98 -14.08 6.92
CA VAL A 323 5.65 -14.53 5.71
C VAL A 323 7.16 -14.54 5.86
N ARG A 324 7.82 -15.43 5.12
CA ARG A 324 9.27 -15.54 5.03
C ARG A 324 9.71 -15.13 3.63
N PRO A 325 10.40 -13.99 3.47
CA PRO A 325 11.05 -13.62 2.23
C PRO A 325 12.10 -14.64 1.80
N ASP A 326 12.30 -14.80 0.49
CA ASP A 326 13.32 -15.67 -0.11
C ASP A 326 14.75 -15.14 0.03
N GLN A 327 14.89 -13.85 0.35
CA GLN A 327 16.16 -13.15 0.58
C GLN A 327 15.94 -11.99 1.57
N PRO A 328 17.00 -11.38 2.13
CA PRO A 328 16.87 -10.27 3.08
C PRO A 328 15.97 -9.15 2.56
N TYR A 329 15.05 -8.70 3.42
CA TYR A 329 14.06 -7.68 3.10
C TYR A 329 14.32 -6.42 3.94
N PRO A 330 14.82 -5.31 3.35
CA PRO A 330 15.38 -4.17 4.09
C PRO A 330 14.31 -3.14 4.48
N PHE A 331 13.47 -3.45 5.46
CA PHE A 331 12.41 -2.54 5.93
C PHE A 331 12.73 -1.91 7.29
N LEU A 332 12.03 -0.81 7.59
CA LEU A 332 12.02 -0.17 8.91
C LEU A 332 10.62 -0.27 9.53
N ALA A 333 10.56 -0.23 10.86
CA ALA A 333 9.29 -0.21 11.58
C ALA A 333 8.42 0.99 11.15
N GLY A 334 7.11 0.74 11.00
CA GLY A 334 6.14 1.73 10.53
C GLY A 334 5.99 1.83 9.01
N GLN A 335 6.94 1.28 8.23
CA GLN A 335 6.81 1.20 6.77
C GLN A 335 5.76 0.19 6.32
N TYR A 336 5.49 0.19 5.02
CA TYR A 336 4.60 -0.75 4.33
C TYR A 336 5.25 -1.29 3.05
N THR A 337 4.63 -2.32 2.47
CA THR A 337 4.97 -2.81 1.13
C THR A 337 3.72 -3.09 0.31
N SER A 338 3.85 -3.09 -1.01
CA SER A 338 2.82 -3.59 -1.89
C SER A 338 2.88 -5.12 -1.97
N VAL A 339 1.75 -5.79 -1.82
CA VAL A 339 1.60 -7.24 -1.91
C VAL A 339 0.82 -7.62 -3.17
N GLU A 340 1.35 -8.54 -3.96
CA GLU A 340 0.66 -9.25 -5.04
C GLU A 340 0.42 -10.70 -4.61
N THR A 341 -0.79 -11.19 -4.89
CA THR A 341 -1.17 -12.58 -4.58
C THR A 341 -1.25 -13.42 -5.85
N PRO A 342 -1.02 -14.74 -5.79
CA PRO A 342 -1.09 -15.61 -6.96
C PRO A 342 -2.51 -15.72 -7.55
N TRP A 343 -3.53 -15.37 -6.77
CA TRP A 343 -4.94 -15.47 -7.19
C TRP A 343 -5.44 -14.24 -7.94
N TRP A 344 -4.76 -13.11 -7.76
CA TRP A 344 -5.07 -11.82 -8.39
C TRP A 344 -3.79 -11.17 -8.91
N PRO A 345 -3.19 -11.74 -9.97
CA PRO A 345 -1.92 -11.25 -10.50
C PRO A 345 -2.05 -9.81 -11.00
N ARG A 346 -0.97 -9.05 -10.85
CA ARG A 346 -0.85 -7.60 -11.17
C ARG A 346 -1.76 -6.68 -10.36
N ILE A 347 -2.45 -7.21 -9.35
CA ILE A 347 -3.28 -6.40 -8.44
C ILE A 347 -2.53 -6.26 -7.12
N TRP A 348 -1.80 -5.16 -7.00
CA TRP A 348 -1.00 -4.84 -5.83
C TRP A 348 -1.81 -4.05 -4.81
N ARG A 349 -1.68 -4.39 -3.52
CA ARG A 349 -2.26 -3.62 -2.41
C ARG A 349 -1.24 -3.41 -1.31
N HIS A 350 -1.29 -2.26 -0.66
CA HIS A 350 -0.34 -1.90 0.38
C HIS A 350 -0.74 -2.48 1.73
N TYR A 351 0.24 -3.04 2.44
CA TYR A 351 0.10 -3.55 3.80
C TYR A 351 1.31 -3.11 4.62
N SER A 352 1.04 -2.50 5.77
CA SER A 352 2.06 -2.11 6.74
C SER A 352 2.66 -3.32 7.44
N PHE A 353 3.95 -3.25 7.75
CA PHE A 353 4.61 -4.24 8.60
C PHE A 353 4.05 -4.13 10.03
N ALA A 354 3.78 -5.28 10.64
CA ALA A 354 3.20 -5.36 11.98
C ALA A 354 4.23 -5.71 13.08
N SER A 355 5.51 -5.71 12.74
CA SER A 355 6.63 -5.96 13.65
C SER A 355 7.84 -5.10 13.27
N ALA A 356 8.73 -4.84 14.23
CA ALA A 356 10.05 -4.31 13.93
C ALA A 356 10.90 -5.36 13.15
N PRO A 357 11.98 -4.95 12.47
CA PRO A 357 12.90 -5.88 11.82
C PRO A 357 13.51 -6.88 12.82
N ARG A 358 13.32 -8.18 12.57
CA ARG A 358 13.80 -9.26 13.45
C ARG A 358 14.92 -10.07 12.81
N SER A 359 15.73 -10.70 13.65
CA SER A 359 16.84 -11.57 13.22
C SER A 359 16.38 -12.85 12.49
N ASP A 360 15.14 -13.28 12.68
CA ASP A 360 14.54 -14.41 11.96
C ASP A 360 14.10 -14.05 10.53
N GLY A 361 14.12 -12.77 10.17
CA GLY A 361 13.74 -12.25 8.85
C GLY A 361 12.24 -12.40 8.53
N LEU A 362 11.40 -12.76 9.49
CA LEU A 362 9.97 -12.92 9.28
C LEU A 362 9.26 -11.57 9.25
N LEU A 363 8.29 -11.44 8.35
CA LEU A 363 7.45 -10.26 8.20
C LEU A 363 6.03 -10.62 8.60
N SER A 364 5.33 -9.71 9.28
CA SER A 364 3.93 -9.91 9.67
C SER A 364 3.03 -8.80 9.12
N PHE A 365 1.83 -9.18 8.67
CA PHE A 365 0.82 -8.26 8.14
C PHE A 365 -0.52 -8.52 8.81
N HIS A 366 -1.20 -7.45 9.25
CA HIS A 366 -2.58 -7.55 9.72
C HIS A 366 -3.51 -7.13 8.58
N VAL A 367 -4.34 -8.06 8.13
CA VAL A 367 -5.17 -7.89 6.93
C VAL A 367 -6.64 -7.93 7.32
N LYS A 368 -7.39 -6.86 7.03
CA LYS A 368 -8.85 -6.83 7.11
C LYS A 368 -9.46 -7.10 5.75
N ALA A 369 -10.38 -8.06 5.67
CA ALA A 369 -11.19 -8.34 4.50
C ALA A 369 -12.11 -7.14 4.24
N VAL A 370 -11.96 -6.53 3.06
CA VAL A 370 -12.82 -5.43 2.63
C VAL A 370 -13.93 -6.01 1.77
N PRO A 371 -15.21 -5.64 1.94
CA PRO A 371 -16.29 -6.10 1.07
C PRO A 371 -15.93 -5.93 -0.42
N ALA A 372 -16.11 -6.99 -1.21
CA ALA A 372 -15.73 -7.07 -2.63
C ALA A 372 -14.23 -6.82 -2.95
N GLY A 373 -13.35 -6.73 -1.95
CA GLY A 373 -11.92 -6.52 -2.14
C GLY A 373 -11.19 -7.80 -2.57
N TRP A 374 -10.66 -7.83 -3.79
CA TRP A 374 -10.03 -9.04 -4.34
C TRP A 374 -8.84 -9.56 -3.52
N VAL A 375 -7.86 -8.70 -3.25
CA VAL A 375 -6.61 -9.09 -2.57
C VAL A 375 -6.85 -9.36 -1.09
N SER A 376 -7.59 -8.48 -0.40
CA SER A 376 -7.84 -8.64 1.04
C SER A 376 -8.68 -9.87 1.36
N ASN A 377 -9.74 -10.17 0.60
CA ASN A 377 -10.50 -11.42 0.80
C ASN A 377 -9.66 -12.65 0.51
N ALA A 378 -8.80 -12.61 -0.52
CA ALA A 378 -7.93 -13.74 -0.83
C ALA A 378 -6.90 -13.99 0.29
N LEU A 379 -6.28 -12.94 0.83
CA LEU A 379 -5.36 -13.06 1.96
C LEU A 379 -6.07 -13.57 3.23
N VAL A 380 -7.24 -13.05 3.58
CA VAL A 380 -7.94 -13.45 4.82
C VAL A 380 -8.54 -14.85 4.73
N HIS A 381 -9.23 -15.18 3.63
CA HIS A 381 -10.05 -16.40 3.58
C HIS A 381 -9.42 -17.55 2.79
N ARG A 382 -8.52 -17.23 1.83
CA ARG A 382 -7.96 -18.23 0.91
C ARG A 382 -6.51 -18.60 1.20
N ALA A 383 -5.67 -17.65 1.62
CA ALA A 383 -4.25 -17.91 1.85
C ALA A 383 -4.04 -18.98 2.93
N ARG A 384 -3.04 -19.82 2.74
CA ARG A 384 -2.62 -20.90 3.65
C ARG A 384 -1.10 -20.92 3.76
N PRO A 385 -0.55 -21.49 4.84
CA PRO A 385 0.87 -21.78 4.91
C PRO A 385 1.37 -22.56 3.68
N GLY A 386 2.52 -22.15 3.13
CA GLY A 386 3.11 -22.67 1.91
C GLY A 386 2.75 -21.91 0.62
N ASP A 387 1.75 -21.02 0.65
CA ASP A 387 1.47 -20.15 -0.50
C ASP A 387 2.59 -19.13 -0.70
N ILE A 388 2.91 -18.84 -1.97
CA ILE A 388 3.92 -17.83 -2.34
C ILE A 388 3.23 -16.54 -2.80
N ILE A 389 3.55 -15.43 -2.13
CA ILE A 389 3.15 -14.08 -2.52
C ILE A 389 4.37 -13.28 -3.01
N ARG A 390 4.12 -12.13 -3.64
CA ARG A 390 5.19 -11.19 -4.03
C ARG A 390 5.08 -9.90 -3.24
N LEU A 391 6.22 -9.44 -2.74
CA LEU A 391 6.36 -8.17 -2.01
C LEU A 391 7.12 -7.18 -2.89
N GLY A 392 6.59 -5.97 -3.06
CA GLY A 392 7.34 -4.87 -3.69
C GLY A 392 8.41 -4.32 -2.75
N PRO A 393 9.13 -3.25 -3.13
CA PRO A 393 10.04 -2.56 -2.22
C PRO A 393 9.29 -1.96 -1.01
N PRO A 394 9.95 -1.84 0.17
CA PRO A 394 9.39 -1.11 1.30
C PRO A 394 9.24 0.37 0.97
N ALA A 395 8.19 0.97 1.48
CA ALA A 395 7.85 2.39 1.31
C ALA A 395 7.19 2.94 2.58
N GLY A 396 7.00 4.25 2.63
CA GLY A 396 6.45 4.94 3.80
C GLY A 396 7.53 5.62 4.64
N ALA A 397 7.11 6.70 5.29
CA ALA A 397 7.97 7.60 6.07
C ALA A 397 7.60 7.64 7.56
N MET A 398 6.66 6.79 7.98
CA MET A 398 6.17 6.71 9.36
C MET A 398 7.16 5.96 10.28
N THR A 399 8.43 6.35 10.27
CA THR A 399 9.53 5.75 11.05
C THR A 399 9.90 6.62 12.26
N VAL A 400 10.36 6.01 13.35
CA VAL A 400 10.82 6.73 14.55
C VAL A 400 12.18 7.39 14.31
N ASP A 401 12.33 8.66 14.73
CA ASP A 401 13.63 9.30 14.86
C ASP A 401 14.22 9.00 16.24
N HIS A 402 15.22 8.12 16.26
CA HIS A 402 15.91 7.72 17.49
C HIS A 402 17.01 8.71 17.94
N THR A 403 17.23 9.80 17.21
CA THR A 403 18.20 10.84 17.60
C THR A 403 17.65 11.84 18.61
N THR A 404 16.34 11.87 18.81
CA THR A 404 15.64 12.71 19.79
C THR A 404 15.04 11.85 20.90
N ASP A 405 14.82 12.43 22.08
CA ASP A 405 14.15 11.76 23.21
C ASP A 405 12.65 12.14 23.30
N SER A 406 12.07 12.67 22.21
CA SER A 406 10.64 13.04 22.17
C SER A 406 9.75 11.83 22.40
N GLY A 407 8.69 12.02 23.20
CA GLY A 407 7.66 11.00 23.42
C GLY A 407 6.94 10.65 22.12
N LEU A 408 6.32 9.47 22.05
CA LEU A 408 5.53 9.04 20.89
C LEU A 408 4.05 8.96 21.25
N LEU A 409 3.23 9.73 20.53
CA LEU A 409 1.78 9.64 20.61
C LEU A 409 1.26 8.86 19.40
N CYS A 410 0.94 7.60 19.62
CA CYS A 410 0.54 6.67 18.59
C CYS A 410 -0.98 6.48 18.57
N VAL A 411 -1.59 6.60 17.39
CA VAL A 411 -3.04 6.52 17.22
C VAL A 411 -3.36 5.48 16.15
N GLY A 412 -3.84 4.31 16.58
CA GLY A 412 -4.14 3.17 15.71
C GLY A 412 -5.64 2.90 15.59
N GLY A 413 -6.15 2.69 14.38
CA GLY A 413 -7.56 2.38 14.12
C GLY A 413 -7.74 1.06 13.38
N GLY A 414 -8.44 0.09 13.99
CA GLY A 414 -8.63 -1.24 13.38
C GLY A 414 -7.28 -1.89 13.04
N THR A 415 -7.03 -2.22 11.77
CA THR A 415 -5.72 -2.77 11.32
C THR A 415 -4.59 -1.74 11.29
N GLY A 416 -4.88 -0.45 11.45
CA GLY A 416 -3.86 0.59 11.65
C GLY A 416 -3.03 0.41 12.92
N ILE A 417 -3.43 -0.48 13.83
CA ILE A 417 -2.59 -0.88 14.96
C ILE A 417 -1.31 -1.61 14.52
N ALA A 418 -1.29 -2.24 13.34
CA ALA A 418 -0.13 -3.00 12.87
C ALA A 418 1.16 -2.18 12.81
N PRO A 419 1.24 -1.06 12.07
CA PRO A 419 2.46 -0.26 12.07
C PRO A 419 2.76 0.38 13.43
N ILE A 420 1.73 0.71 14.23
CA ILE A 420 1.95 1.22 15.59
C ILE A 420 2.64 0.17 16.47
N LYS A 421 2.19 -1.08 16.39
CA LYS A 421 2.85 -2.21 17.07
C LYS A 421 4.30 -2.35 16.61
N ALA A 422 4.59 -2.21 15.32
CA ALA A 422 5.96 -2.22 14.81
C ALA A 422 6.82 -1.10 15.42
N LEU A 423 6.29 0.13 15.52
CA LEU A 423 6.99 1.26 16.13
C LEU A 423 7.25 1.04 17.63
N VAL A 424 6.29 0.45 18.35
CA VAL A 424 6.46 0.09 19.76
C VAL A 424 7.56 -0.97 19.94
N GLU A 425 7.57 -2.01 19.10
CA GLU A 425 8.64 -3.02 19.12
C GLU A 425 10.02 -2.38 18.81
N ASP A 426 10.07 -1.44 17.87
CA ASP A 426 11.30 -0.73 17.49
C ASP A 426 11.85 0.16 18.62
N VAL A 427 10.98 0.87 19.35
CA VAL A 427 11.38 1.62 20.55
C VAL A 427 11.89 0.67 21.64
N ALA A 428 11.25 -0.48 21.82
CA ALA A 428 11.69 -1.48 22.80
C ALA A 428 13.10 -2.02 22.51
N GLU A 429 13.51 -2.10 21.24
CA GLU A 429 14.86 -2.50 20.83
C GLU A 429 15.91 -1.39 21.01
N HIS A 430 15.52 -0.12 20.84
CA HIS A 430 16.44 1.03 20.86
C HIS A 430 16.55 1.75 22.22
N GLY A 431 15.62 1.52 23.15
CA GLY A 431 15.76 1.91 24.56
C GLY A 431 14.53 2.57 25.18
N ASP A 432 14.56 2.66 26.51
CA ASP A 432 13.50 3.18 27.39
C ASP A 432 13.53 4.71 27.58
N ARG A 433 14.18 5.44 26.68
CA ARG A 433 14.45 6.88 26.84
C ARG A 433 13.25 7.78 26.62
N ARG A 434 12.11 7.24 26.16
CA ARG A 434 10.92 7.99 25.77
C ARG A 434 9.64 7.32 26.26
N SER A 435 8.64 8.12 26.59
CA SER A 435 7.28 7.63 26.82
C SER A 435 6.57 7.32 25.50
N VAL A 436 5.77 6.27 25.49
CA VAL A 436 4.95 5.91 24.34
C VAL A 436 3.50 5.72 24.77
N GLU A 437 2.62 6.50 24.14
CA GLU A 437 1.21 6.61 24.46
C GLU A 437 0.42 6.11 23.25
N VAL A 438 -0.21 4.94 23.36
CA VAL A 438 -0.99 4.33 22.28
C VAL A 438 -2.48 4.49 22.55
N PHE A 439 -3.18 5.11 21.62
CA PHE A 439 -4.65 5.11 21.55
C PHE A 439 -5.10 4.15 20.46
N TYR A 440 -5.71 3.03 20.86
CA TYR A 440 -6.23 2.02 19.94
C TYR A 440 -7.75 2.19 19.80
N GLY A 441 -8.16 2.81 18.70
CA GLY A 441 -9.55 3.08 18.35
C GLY A 441 -10.23 1.93 17.61
N ALA A 442 -11.47 1.64 18.01
CA ALA A 442 -12.32 0.62 17.42
C ALA A 442 -13.81 1.02 17.48
N ARG A 443 -14.64 0.41 16.64
CA ARG A 443 -16.11 0.61 16.68
C ARG A 443 -16.74 -0.23 17.78
N THR A 444 -16.28 -1.46 17.91
CA THR A 444 -16.73 -2.44 18.89
C THR A 444 -15.53 -3.12 19.54
N ASP A 445 -15.73 -3.77 20.69
CA ASP A 445 -14.67 -4.50 21.40
C ASP A 445 -14.04 -5.59 20.52
N HIS A 446 -14.84 -6.22 19.66
CA HIS A 446 -14.36 -7.24 18.72
C HIS A 446 -13.40 -6.69 17.66
N ASP A 447 -13.45 -5.39 17.35
CA ASP A 447 -12.52 -4.75 16.40
C ASP A 447 -11.14 -4.48 17.02
N LEU A 448 -10.99 -4.59 18.35
CA LEU A 448 -9.70 -4.53 19.07
C LEU A 448 -8.98 -5.89 19.06
N TYR A 449 -8.94 -6.55 17.90
CA TYR A 449 -8.54 -7.95 17.74
C TYR A 449 -7.11 -8.30 18.19
N ASP A 450 -6.23 -7.31 18.38
CA ASP A 450 -4.85 -7.50 18.85
C ASP A 450 -4.54 -6.77 20.16
N ILE A 451 -5.59 -6.38 20.92
CA ILE A 451 -5.41 -5.65 22.19
C ILE A 451 -4.60 -6.44 23.20
N ASP A 452 -4.76 -7.76 23.29
CA ASP A 452 -4.00 -8.59 24.22
C ASP A 452 -2.50 -8.54 23.94
N THR A 453 -2.10 -8.42 22.67
CA THR A 453 -0.69 -8.26 22.30
C THR A 453 -0.15 -6.93 22.78
N MET A 454 -0.91 -5.85 22.59
CA MET A 454 -0.53 -4.52 23.05
C MET A 454 -0.46 -4.43 24.58
N LEU A 455 -1.40 -5.05 25.29
CA LEU A 455 -1.39 -5.10 26.75
C LEU A 455 -0.20 -5.92 27.31
N ARG A 456 0.20 -7.01 26.63
CA ARG A 456 1.43 -7.75 26.98
C ARG A 456 2.68 -6.92 26.78
N LEU A 457 2.74 -6.12 25.70
CA LEU A 457 3.85 -5.18 25.50
C LEU A 457 3.88 -4.14 26.64
N GLN A 458 2.75 -3.56 27.02
CA GLN A 458 2.67 -2.62 28.15
C GLN A 458 3.14 -3.25 29.46
N GLN A 459 2.76 -4.50 29.74
CA GLN A 459 3.21 -5.20 30.94
C GLN A 459 4.74 -5.40 30.97
N SER A 460 5.36 -5.52 29.80
CA SER A 460 6.81 -5.74 29.66
C SER A 460 7.61 -4.43 29.65
N HIS A 461 6.95 -3.30 29.36
CA HIS A 461 7.58 -2.01 29.11
C HIS A 461 6.90 -0.89 29.92
N PRO A 462 7.48 -0.46 31.06
CA PRO A 462 6.89 0.57 31.94
C PRO A 462 6.69 1.94 31.29
N TRP A 463 7.42 2.23 30.20
CA TRP A 463 7.32 3.48 29.43
C TRP A 463 6.16 3.48 28.41
N LEU A 464 5.47 2.35 28.23
CA LEU A 464 4.36 2.19 27.30
C LEU A 464 3.03 2.23 28.02
N ALA A 465 2.09 3.06 27.55
CA ALA A 465 0.70 3.06 27.99
C ALA A 465 -0.25 2.89 26.79
N VAL A 466 -1.13 1.90 26.88
CA VAL A 466 -2.10 1.53 25.84
C VAL A 466 -3.51 1.80 26.34
N ARG A 467 -4.27 2.58 25.57
CA ARG A 467 -5.66 2.95 25.86
C ARG A 467 -6.56 2.50 24.72
N ALA A 468 -7.46 1.58 25.02
CA ALA A 468 -8.52 1.19 24.10
C ALA A 468 -9.66 2.22 24.11
N ILE A 469 -10.06 2.70 22.92
CA ILE A 469 -11.17 3.65 22.75
C ILE A 469 -12.23 2.99 21.87
N ILE A 470 -13.38 2.67 22.44
CA ILE A 470 -14.51 2.05 21.75
C ILE A 470 -15.63 3.10 21.59
N ASP A 471 -15.88 3.51 20.35
CA ASP A 471 -16.81 4.59 20.00
C ASP A 471 -18.23 4.35 20.53
N GLN A 472 -18.71 3.09 20.51
CA GLN A 472 -20.08 2.75 20.92
C GLN A 472 -20.31 2.63 22.44
N GLN A 473 -19.24 2.44 23.23
CA GLN A 473 -19.37 2.16 24.67
C GLN A 473 -18.87 3.31 25.55
N ALA A 474 -17.89 4.09 25.10
CA ALA A 474 -17.20 5.04 25.96
C ALA A 474 -17.84 6.43 26.03
N HIS A 475 -18.84 6.75 25.19
CA HIS A 475 -19.32 8.13 24.97
C HIS A 475 -18.20 9.15 24.69
N GLN A 476 -16.99 8.69 24.39
CA GLN A 476 -15.79 9.50 24.21
C GLN A 476 -15.15 9.11 22.89
N GLN A 477 -15.07 10.08 21.98
CA GLN A 477 -14.44 9.88 20.70
C GLN A 477 -12.92 9.99 20.83
N LEU A 478 -12.20 9.37 19.90
CA LEU A 478 -10.75 9.39 19.87
C LEU A 478 -10.13 10.80 19.98
N PRO A 479 -10.64 11.85 19.29
CA PRO A 479 -10.20 13.23 19.50
C PRO A 479 -10.32 13.72 20.96
N ASP A 480 -11.41 13.37 21.64
CA ASP A 480 -11.67 13.82 23.00
C ASP A 480 -10.78 13.09 24.00
N ALA A 481 -10.47 11.81 23.73
CA ALA A 481 -9.48 11.07 24.48
C ALA A 481 -8.09 11.73 24.36
N ILE A 482 -7.64 12.05 23.15
CA ILE A 482 -6.36 12.73 22.95
C ILE A 482 -6.31 14.04 23.76
N ARG A 483 -7.36 14.87 23.71
CA ARG A 483 -7.41 16.14 24.47
C ARG A 483 -7.35 15.95 25.99
N ALA A 484 -7.96 14.90 26.51
CA ALA A 484 -8.09 14.69 27.95
C ALA A 484 -6.81 14.21 28.64
N TYR A 485 -5.92 13.50 27.92
CA TYR A 485 -4.71 12.89 28.49
C TYR A 485 -3.43 13.71 28.29
N GLY A 486 -3.50 14.84 27.58
CA GLY A 486 -2.35 15.72 27.34
C GLY A 486 -1.85 16.43 28.61
N PRO A 487 -0.82 17.30 28.48
CA PRO A 487 -0.33 17.93 27.25
C PRO A 487 0.59 17.05 26.38
N TRP A 488 0.79 17.43 25.11
CA TRP A 488 1.50 16.64 24.09
C TRP A 488 2.62 17.41 23.36
N ASP A 489 3.02 18.55 23.87
CA ASP A 489 3.99 19.46 23.26
C ASP A 489 5.39 18.83 23.05
N GLU A 490 5.76 17.84 23.87
CA GLU A 490 7.02 17.11 23.75
C GLU A 490 6.92 15.85 22.86
N PHE A 491 5.75 15.56 22.28
CA PHE A 491 5.48 14.32 21.55
C PHE A 491 5.52 14.45 20.03
N ASP A 492 6.01 13.42 19.38
CA ASP A 492 5.82 13.15 17.95
C ASP A 492 4.59 12.25 17.77
N ALA A 493 3.69 12.62 16.87
CA ALA A 493 2.44 11.89 16.65
C ALA A 493 2.52 10.97 15.43
N TYR A 494 1.98 9.76 15.57
CA TYR A 494 1.93 8.73 14.53
C TYR A 494 0.51 8.22 14.39
N LEU A 495 -0.09 8.31 13.20
CA LEU A 495 -1.48 7.92 12.96
C LEU A 495 -1.58 6.88 11.85
N SER A 496 -2.35 5.82 12.11
CA SER A 496 -2.68 4.82 11.10
C SER A 496 -4.08 4.27 11.32
N GLY A 497 -4.88 4.22 10.27
CA GLY A 497 -6.27 3.76 10.34
C GLY A 497 -7.12 4.22 9.17
N PRO A 498 -8.45 4.15 9.28
CA PRO A 498 -9.36 4.61 8.24
C PRO A 498 -9.18 6.12 7.92
N PRO A 499 -9.36 6.57 6.67
CA PRO A 499 -9.13 7.97 6.28
C PRO A 499 -9.92 8.99 7.11
N GLY A 500 -11.15 8.66 7.51
CA GLY A 500 -11.96 9.51 8.38
C GLY A 500 -11.30 9.73 9.75
N MET A 501 -10.75 8.67 10.33
CA MET A 501 -10.05 8.72 11.61
C MET A 501 -8.73 9.50 11.50
N ILE A 502 -7.95 9.28 10.43
CA ILE A 502 -6.69 10.02 10.21
C ILE A 502 -6.98 11.51 10.14
N ARG A 503 -7.96 11.94 9.32
CA ARG A 503 -8.33 13.36 9.20
C ARG A 503 -8.73 13.96 10.55
N SER A 504 -9.69 13.34 11.25
CA SER A 504 -10.13 13.84 12.57
C SER A 504 -9.02 13.82 13.63
N GLY A 505 -8.12 12.84 13.56
CA GLY A 505 -6.99 12.70 14.48
C GLY A 505 -5.95 13.79 14.26
N VAL A 506 -5.58 14.06 13.00
CA VAL A 506 -4.67 15.15 12.64
C VAL A 506 -5.22 16.50 13.11
N ASP A 507 -6.50 16.77 12.89
CA ASP A 507 -7.14 18.01 13.35
C ASP A 507 -7.08 18.12 14.88
N ALA A 508 -7.40 17.04 15.60
CA ALA A 508 -7.34 17.01 17.06
C ALA A 508 -5.91 17.22 17.61
N LEU A 509 -4.89 16.66 16.95
CA LEU A 509 -3.49 16.79 17.35
C LEU A 509 -2.96 18.22 17.13
N ARG A 510 -3.41 18.87 16.05
CA ARG A 510 -3.13 20.29 15.80
C ARG A 510 -3.79 21.19 16.84
N ASP A 511 -5.05 20.90 17.19
CA ASP A 511 -5.80 21.66 18.20
C ASP A 511 -5.13 21.62 19.58
N VAL A 512 -4.51 20.50 19.94
CA VAL A 512 -3.75 20.33 21.21
C VAL A 512 -2.30 20.80 21.13
N GLY A 513 -1.90 21.41 20.01
CA GLY A 513 -0.64 22.12 19.86
C GLY A 513 0.53 21.32 19.26
N ILE A 514 0.30 20.11 18.72
CA ILE A 514 1.38 19.38 18.03
C ILE A 514 1.65 20.02 16.66
N PRO A 515 2.90 20.45 16.37
CA PRO A 515 3.28 20.99 15.07
C PRO A 515 3.05 20.00 13.92
N SER A 516 2.62 20.50 12.76
CA SER A 516 2.24 19.61 11.63
C SER A 516 3.41 18.78 11.09
N ASP A 517 4.64 19.26 11.21
CA ASP A 517 5.88 18.56 10.86
C ASP A 517 6.23 17.42 11.82
N ARG A 518 5.59 17.39 13.01
CA ARG A 518 5.72 16.31 14.01
C ARG A 518 4.55 15.32 13.97
N ILE A 519 3.62 15.47 13.03
CA ILE A 519 2.49 14.55 12.81
C ILE A 519 2.77 13.70 11.58
N ARG A 520 2.93 12.39 11.78
CA ARG A 520 3.26 11.42 10.72
C ARG A 520 2.10 10.48 10.46
N HIS A 521 1.74 10.33 9.19
CA HIS A 521 0.80 9.32 8.72
C HIS A 521 1.08 9.04 7.23
N ASP A 522 0.96 7.79 6.81
CA ASP A 522 0.98 7.47 5.37
C ASP A 522 -0.45 7.65 4.82
N SER A 523 -0.68 8.61 3.91
CA SER A 523 -2.01 8.84 3.34
C SER A 523 -2.41 7.70 2.39
N VAL A 524 -3.66 7.21 2.47
CA VAL A 524 -4.23 6.23 1.52
C VAL A 524 -4.24 6.78 0.07
N GLU A 525 -4.33 8.10 -0.10
CA GLU A 525 -4.29 8.75 -1.41
C GLU A 525 -2.85 8.83 -1.96
N GLU A 526 -1.86 9.05 -1.09
CA GLU A 526 -0.44 8.96 -1.42
C GLU A 526 0.00 7.52 -1.62
N LEU A 527 -0.61 6.54 -0.95
CA LEU A 527 -0.44 5.10 -1.17
C LEU A 527 -1.00 4.66 -2.52
N VAL A 528 -2.09 5.28 -2.97
CA VAL A 528 -2.59 5.11 -4.35
C VAL A 528 -1.67 5.81 -5.36
N ALA A 529 -1.01 6.91 -4.96
CA ALA A 529 -0.04 7.65 -5.76
C ALA A 529 1.40 7.07 -5.73
N ALA A 530 1.77 6.29 -4.72
CA ALA A 530 3.06 5.59 -4.55
C ALA A 530 2.94 4.11 -4.95
N GLY A 531 1.71 3.62 -5.06
CA GLY A 531 1.35 2.47 -5.87
C GLY A 531 1.35 2.74 -7.37
N SER A 532 1.48 4.02 -7.78
CA SER A 532 1.64 4.46 -9.18
C SER A 532 2.84 3.80 -9.83
#